data_AF-A0A2G9I187-F1
#
_entry.id   AF-A0A2G9I187-F1
#
_cell.length_a   1.000
_cell.length_b   1.000
_cell.length_c   1.000
_cell.angle_alpha   90.00
_cell.angle_beta   90.00
_cell.angle_gamma   90.00
#
_symmetry.space_group_name_H-M   'P 1'
#
loop_
_entity.id
_entity.type
_entity.pdbx_description
1 polymer ?
#
loop_
_entity_poly.entity_id
_entity_poly.type
_entity_poly.pdbx_seq_one_letter_code
_entity_poly.pdbx_strand_id
1 'polypeptide(L)' 'MEEVVSIKNTEIAKHLSLPPVKLHCSMLAEDAIKAAVKDYEAKRLKSNGSQDAKPMEKAADA' A
#
# COMPACT_ATOMS: atom_id res chain seq x y z
N MET A 1 -1.79 0.30 -13.37
CA MET A 1 -1.54 0.21 -11.91
C MET A 1 -0.11 0.56 -11.55
N GLU A 2 0.85 0.44 -12.47
CA GLU A 2 2.24 0.85 -12.26
C GLU A 2 2.40 2.32 -11.86
N GLU A 3 1.58 3.23 -12.41
CA GLU A 3 1.56 4.66 -12.02
C GLU A 3 1.25 4.85 -10.53
N VAL A 4 0.36 4.04 -9.96
CA VAL A 4 -0.05 4.14 -8.54
C VAL A 4 1.10 3.70 -7.61
N VAL A 5 1.87 2.69 -8.03
CA VAL A 5 3.04 2.20 -7.27
C VAL A 5 4.20 3.21 -7.33
N SER A 6 4.23 4.05 -8.35
CA SER A 6 5.26 5.07 -8.53
C SER A 6 5.10 6.29 -7.62
N ILE A 7 3.93 6.47 -7.01
CA ILE A 7 3.64 7.56 -6.07
C ILE A 7 4.51 7.41 -4.82
N LYS A 8 5.25 8.47 -4.49
CA LYS A 8 6.14 8.51 -3.32
C LYS A 8 5.54 9.35 -2.20
N ASN A 9 5.86 9.03 -0.94
CA ASN A 9 5.47 9.83 0.23
C ASN A 9 5.87 11.31 0.11
N THR A 10 6.95 11.61 -0.63
CA THR A 10 7.45 12.97 -0.83
C THR A 10 6.51 13.81 -1.67
N GLU A 11 5.86 13.20 -2.67
CA GLU A 11 4.84 13.86 -3.50
C GLU A 11 3.56 14.05 -2.71
N ILE A 12 3.15 13.03 -1.94
CA ILE A 12 1.99 13.09 -1.04
C ILE A 12 2.16 14.21 0.00
N ALA A 13 3.32 14.28 0.64
CA ALA A 13 3.62 15.30 1.64
C ALA A 13 3.68 16.72 1.06
N LYS A 14 4.25 16.89 -0.14
CA LYS A 14 4.29 18.18 -0.84
C LYS A 14 2.90 18.64 -1.25
N HIS A 15 2.09 17.74 -1.80
CA HIS A 15 0.73 18.07 -2.24
C HIS A 15 -0.17 18.46 -1.05
N LEU A 16 -0.03 17.76 0.08
CA LEU A 16 -0.79 18.04 1.29
C LEU A 16 -0.14 19.08 2.22
N SER A 17 1.01 19.64 1.83
CA SER A 17 1.78 20.61 2.62
C SER A 17 1.98 20.17 4.08
N LEU A 18 2.35 18.90 4.28
CA LEU A 18 2.47 18.34 5.62
C LEU A 18 3.65 18.97 6.37
N PRO A 19 3.44 19.48 7.61
CA PRO A 19 4.53 19.94 8.45
C PRO A 19 5.44 18.76 8.84
N PRO A 20 6.72 19.01 9.21
CA PRO A 20 7.72 17.96 9.46
C PRO A 20 7.28 16.87 10.45
N VAL A 21 6.51 17.26 11.47
CA VAL A 21 6.01 16.36 12.52
C VAL A 21 4.99 15.33 11.99
N LYS A 22 4.31 15.65 10.88
CA LYS A 22 3.26 14.81 10.27
C LYS A 22 3.72 14.07 9.01
N LEU A 23 5.03 14.01 8.72
CA LEU A 23 5.56 13.27 7.57
C LEU A 23 5.39 11.75 7.70
N HIS A 24 5.30 11.20 8.91
CA HIS A 24 4.98 9.78 9.09
C HIS A 24 3.63 9.42 8.46
N CYS A 25 2.68 10.37 8.40
CA CYS A 25 1.38 10.15 7.76
C CYS A 25 1.50 9.92 6.26
N SER A 26 2.47 10.56 5.57
CA SER A 26 2.69 10.31 4.14
C SER A 26 3.38 8.98 3.87
N MET A 27 4.23 8.51 4.79
CA MET A 27 4.82 7.16 4.72
C MET A 27 3.73 6.10 4.89
N LEU A 28 2.86 6.24 5.90
CA LEU A 28 1.72 5.35 6.10
C LEU A 28 0.77 5.34 4.90
N ALA A 29 0.52 6.49 4.29
CA ALA A 29 -0.31 6.60 3.09
C ALA A 29 0.32 5.87 1.90
N GLU A 30 1.62 6.00 1.69
CA GLU A 30 2.35 5.30 0.62
C GLU A 30 2.24 3.77 0.79
N ASP A 31 2.45 3.27 2.01
CA ASP A 31 2.38 1.83 2.29
C ASP A 31 0.95 1.28 2.12
N ALA A 32 -0.06 2.03 2.57
CA ALA A 32 -1.46 1.64 2.40
C ALA A 32 -1.87 1.57 0.92
N ILE A 33 -1.42 2.53 0.11
CA ILE A 33 -1.69 2.53 -1.35
C ILE A 33 -1.04 1.32 -2.01
N LYS A 34 0.22 1.01 -1.70
CA LYS A 34 0.91 -0.16 -2.26
C LYS A 34 0.23 -1.47 -1.86
N ALA A 35 -0.21 -1.58 -0.60
CA ALA A 35 -0.93 -2.75 -0.13
C ALA A 35 -2.29 -2.91 -0.83
N ALA A 36 -3.04 -1.82 -1.00
CA ALA A 36 -4.32 -1.82 -1.69
C ALA A 36 -4.20 -2.21 -3.18
N VAL A 37 -3.16 -1.73 -3.88
CA VAL A 37 -2.90 -2.11 -5.27
C VAL A 37 -2.60 -3.60 -5.39
N LYS A 38 -1.72 -4.13 -4.53
CA LYS A 38 -1.42 -5.57 -4.49
C LYS A 38 -2.66 -6.42 -4.21
N ASP A 39 -3.48 -6.01 -3.24
CA ASP A 39 -4.73 -6.71 -2.92
C ASP A 39 -5.71 -6.65 -4.09
N TYR A 40 -5.82 -5.51 -4.76
CA TYR A 40 -6.68 -5.36 -5.93
C TYR A 40 -6.20 -6.20 -7.13
N GLU A 41 -4.90 -6.27 -7.39
CA GLU A 41 -4.32 -7.14 -8.41
C GLU A 41 -4.55 -8.63 -8.08
N ALA A 42 -4.32 -9.02 -6.83
CA ALA A 42 -4.59 -10.36 -6.35
C ALA A 42 -6.08 -10.71 -6.47
N LYS A 43 -6.98 -9.79 -6.10
CA LYS A 43 -8.43 -9.95 -6.25
C LYS A 43 -8.85 -10.01 -7.71
N ARG A 44 -8.29 -9.22 -8.62
CA ARG A 44 -8.58 -9.30 -10.06
C ARG A 44 -8.21 -10.65 -10.65
N LEU A 45 -7.05 -11.20 -10.27
CA LEU A 45 -6.62 -12.53 -10.70
C LEU A 45 -7.55 -13.62 -10.13
N LYS A 46 -8.01 -13.42 -8.90
CA LYS A 46 -8.83 -14.36 -8.14
C LYS A 46 -10.34 -14.30 -8.45
N SER A 47 -10.84 -13.16 -8.93
CA SER A 47 -12.18 -13.03 -9.51
C SER A 47 -12.31 -13.82 -10.82
N ASN A 48 -11.21 -14.19 -11.46
CA ASN A 48 -11.16 -15.13 -12.59
C ASN A 48 -10.80 -16.58 -12.17
N GLY A 49 -10.62 -16.86 -10.87
CA GLY A 49 -10.24 -18.19 -10.38
C GLY A 49 -10.19 -18.23 -8.84
N SER A 50 -11.21 -18.85 -8.26
CA SER A 50 -11.39 -19.39 -6.90
C SER A 50 -10.54 -18.90 -5.71
N GLN A 51 -11.27 -18.76 -4.61
CA GLN A 51 -10.84 -18.28 -3.31
C GLN A 51 -9.72 -19.12 -2.65
N ASP A 52 -8.60 -18.48 -2.30
CA ASP A 52 -7.84 -18.77 -1.07
C ASP A 52 -7.24 -17.49 -0.49
N ALA A 53 -7.97 -16.83 0.41
CA ALA A 53 -7.41 -15.73 1.21
C ALA A 53 -6.58 -16.37 2.31
N LYS A 54 -5.32 -16.73 2.02
CA LYS A 54 -4.37 -17.03 3.08
C LYS A 54 -4.05 -15.70 3.78
N PRO A 55 -4.33 -15.56 5.10
CA PRO A 55 -3.72 -14.53 5.90
C PRO A 55 -2.22 -14.76 5.82
N MET A 56 -1.46 -13.76 5.35
CA MET A 56 -0.01 -13.81 5.43
C MET A 56 0.36 -13.53 6.89
N GLU A 57 0.28 -14.58 7.70
CA GLU A 57 1.08 -14.69 8.89
C GLU A 57 2.55 -14.75 8.42
N LYS A 58 3.36 -13.80 8.89
CA LYS A 58 4.78 -14.05 9.07
C LYS A 58 5.24 -13.42 10.37
N ALA A 59 5.42 -14.30 11.33
CA ALA A 59 6.18 -14.11 12.55
C ALA A 59 7.59 -13.54 12.28
N ALA A 60 8.04 -12.69 13.18
CA ALA A 60 9.42 -12.56 13.64
C ALA A 60 9.28 -12.18 15.13
N ASP A 61 9.41 -13.11 16.09
CA ASP A 61 10.58 -13.88 16.55
C ASP A 61 11.49 -13.05 17.47
N ALA A 62 11.55 -13.50 18.74
CA ALA A 62 12.42 -13.14 19.88
C ALA A 62 12.39 -11.70 20.44
#